data_AF-A0A1Y1LAX4-F1
#
_entry.id   AF-A0A1Y1LAX4-F1
#
_cell.length_a   1.000
_cell.length_b   1.000
_cell.length_c   1.000
_cell.angle_alpha   90.00
_cell.angle_beta   90.00
_cell.angle_gamma   90.00
#
_symmetry.space_group_name_H-M   'P 1'
#
loop_
_entity.id
_entity.type
_entity.pdbx_description
1 polymer ?
#
loop_
_entity_poly.entity_id
_entity_poly.type
_entity_poly.pdbx_seq_one_letter_code
_entity_poly.pdbx_strand_id
1 'polypeptide(L)'
;KKGKKKFILPFTKQYNHQRELERSGRVPKFGSYKYSARTLSEKGVLVSWAGLSDREWDKINITISCDEVGVFAIEGSRGHIQIPGASALVPIEDMLQAQFESHQFM
;
A
#
# COMPACT_ATOMS: atom_id res chain seq x y z
N LYS A 1 19.73 -5.40 19.57
CA LYS A 1 20.20 -5.97 18.28
C LYS A 1 19.70 -5.07 17.14
N LYS A 2 20.56 -4.19 16.58
CA LYS A 2 20.21 -3.25 15.50
C LYS A 2 19.86 -4.06 14.24
N GLY A 3 18.60 -4.03 13.83
CA GLY A 3 18.09 -4.80 12.69
C GLY A 3 18.88 -4.50 11.41
N LYS A 4 19.20 -5.56 10.65
CA LYS A 4 19.84 -5.47 9.34
C LYS A 4 19.07 -4.46 8.49
N LYS A 5 19.69 -3.32 8.16
CA LYS A 5 19.14 -2.36 7.19
C LYS A 5 18.90 -3.13 5.90
N LYS A 6 17.63 -3.32 5.50
CA LYS A 6 17.27 -3.87 4.20
C LYS A 6 17.96 -2.96 3.17
N PHE A 7 18.98 -3.49 2.49
CA PHE A 7 19.74 -2.77 1.49
C PHE A 7 18.80 -2.52 0.31
N ILE A 8 18.20 -1.34 0.27
CA ILE A 8 17.31 -0.94 -0.82
C ILE A 8 18.20 -0.39 -1.93
N LEU A 9 18.12 -1.01 -3.10
CA LEU A 9 18.92 -0.61 -4.26
C LEU A 9 18.54 0.82 -4.68
N PRO A 10 19.54 1.68 -4.97
CA PRO A 10 19.28 3.03 -5.44
C PRO A 10 18.48 2.99 -6.75
N PHE A 11 17.62 3.99 -6.95
CA PHE A 11 16.71 4.16 -8.11
C PHE A 11 15.54 3.17 -8.23
N THR A 12 15.27 2.37 -7.19
CA THR A 12 14.03 1.59 -7.13
C THR A 12 12.85 2.47 -6.71
N LYS A 13 11.62 2.08 -7.09
CA LYS A 13 10.38 2.76 -6.63
C LYS A 13 10.33 2.88 -5.09
N GLN A 14 10.81 1.85 -4.39
CA GLN A 14 10.89 1.81 -2.93
C GLN A 14 11.95 2.78 -2.37
N TYR A 15 13.11 2.92 -3.03
CA TYR A 15 14.15 3.87 -2.65
C TYR A 15 13.66 5.32 -2.70
N ASN A 16 13.00 5.70 -3.80
CA ASN A 16 12.48 7.06 -3.98
C ASN A 16 11.39 7.37 -2.95
N HIS A 17 10.46 6.44 -2.74
CA HIS A 17 9.40 6.57 -1.72
C HIS A 17 9.97 6.72 -0.31
N GLN A 18 10.95 5.90 0.06
CA GLN A 18 11.57 5.98 1.39
C GLN A 18 12.35 7.29 1.59
N ARG A 19 13.09 7.77 0.58
CA ARG A 19 13.75 9.07 0.66
C ARG A 19 12.77 10.24 0.76
N GLU A 20 11.61 10.15 0.10
CA GLU A 20 10.57 11.18 0.16
C GLU A 20 9.89 11.19 1.55
N LEU A 21 9.65 10.02 2.14
CA LEU A 21 9.16 9.88 3.53
C LEU A 21 10.19 10.40 4.56
N GLU A 22 11.47 10.08 4.38
CA GLU A 22 12.56 10.61 5.24
C GLU A 22 12.69 12.14 5.10
N ARG A 23 12.53 12.68 3.88
CA ARG A 23 12.62 14.12 3.62
C ARG A 23 11.40 14.90 4.14
N SER A 24 10.23 14.27 4.20
CA SER A 24 8.99 14.86 4.72
C SER A 24 8.79 14.66 6.23
N GLY A 25 9.70 13.94 6.90
CA GLY A 25 9.62 13.66 8.35
C GLY A 25 8.46 12.75 8.75
N ARG A 26 7.65 12.28 7.78
CA ARG A 26 6.53 11.36 7.96
C ARG A 26 6.97 9.95 7.63
N VAL A 27 7.94 9.43 8.37
CA VAL A 27 8.29 8.01 8.27
C VAL A 27 7.28 7.23 9.13
N PRO A 28 6.30 6.53 8.55
CA PRO A 28 5.37 5.74 9.34
C PRO A 28 6.14 4.68 10.12
N LYS A 29 5.79 4.51 11.41
CA LYS A 29 6.58 3.72 12.37
C LYS A 29 6.85 2.28 11.91
N PHE A 30 5.94 1.66 11.16
CA PHE A 30 6.05 0.28 10.70
C PHE A 30 6.34 0.14 9.20
N GLY A 31 6.61 1.26 8.52
CA GLY A 31 7.00 1.32 7.12
C GLY A 31 5.84 1.61 6.16
N SER A 32 6.22 1.83 4.90
CA SER A 32 5.29 2.08 3.79
C SER A 32 5.79 1.36 2.55
N TYR A 33 4.88 0.68 1.88
CA TYR A 33 5.15 -0.12 0.69
C TYR A 33 4.26 0.36 -0.45
N LYS A 34 4.89 0.70 -1.58
CA LYS A 34 4.19 1.13 -2.79
C LYS A 34 4.19 0.01 -3.82
N TYR A 35 3.01 -0.42 -4.23
CA TYR A 35 2.79 -1.43 -5.25
C TYR A 35 2.04 -0.84 -6.44
N SER A 36 2.20 -1.41 -7.63
CA SER A 36 1.28 -1.10 -8.74
C SER A 36 -0.01 -1.90 -8.57
N ALA A 37 -1.14 -1.36 -9.01
CA ALA A 37 -2.41 -2.09 -8.97
C ALA A 37 -2.31 -3.42 -9.75
N ARG A 38 -1.60 -3.40 -10.88
CA ARG A 38 -1.26 -4.60 -11.66
C ARG A 38 -0.53 -5.67 -10.85
N THR A 39 0.51 -5.31 -10.11
CA THR A 39 1.28 -6.27 -9.28
C THR A 39 0.41 -6.87 -8.17
N LEU A 40 -0.51 -6.09 -7.59
CA LEU A 40 -1.42 -6.60 -6.56
C LEU A 40 -2.47 -7.53 -7.16
N SER A 41 -2.93 -7.25 -8.37
CA SER A 41 -3.84 -8.15 -9.07
C SER A 41 -3.17 -9.46 -9.49
N GLU A 42 -1.95 -9.41 -10.03
CA GLU A 42 -1.17 -10.61 -10.36
C GLU A 42 -0.91 -11.49 -9.13
N LYS A 43 -0.87 -10.89 -7.94
CA LYS A 43 -0.76 -11.60 -6.65
C LYS A 43 -2.10 -12.13 -6.11
N GLY A 44 -3.22 -11.80 -6.74
CA GLY A 44 -4.56 -12.13 -6.28
C GLY A 44 -5.02 -11.31 -5.07
N VAL A 45 -4.30 -10.25 -4.71
CA VAL A 45 -4.65 -9.37 -3.57
C VAL A 45 -5.68 -8.31 -4.01
N LEU A 46 -5.50 -7.74 -5.20
CA LEU A 46 -6.47 -6.82 -5.79
C LEU A 46 -7.35 -7.57 -6.78
N VAL A 47 -8.65 -7.70 -6.47
CA VAL A 47 -9.59 -8.48 -7.27
C VAL A 47 -10.36 -7.60 -8.24
N SER A 48 -10.84 -6.45 -7.76
CA SER A 48 -11.50 -5.45 -8.60
C SER A 48 -11.25 -4.05 -8.08
N TRP A 49 -11.34 -3.06 -8.97
CA TRP A 49 -11.31 -1.64 -8.60
C TRP A 49 -12.50 -0.95 -9.26
N ALA A 50 -13.45 -0.48 -8.46
CA ALA A 50 -14.65 0.18 -8.97
C ALA A 50 -14.30 1.48 -9.70
N GLY A 51 -14.80 1.65 -10.92
CA GLY A 51 -14.65 2.88 -11.70
C GLY A 51 -13.35 3.04 -12.48
N LEU A 52 -12.48 2.02 -12.51
CA LEU A 52 -11.26 2.02 -13.34
C LEU A 52 -11.20 0.77 -14.20
N SER A 53 -10.83 0.95 -15.47
CA SER A 53 -10.63 -0.15 -16.40
C SER A 53 -9.28 -0.84 -16.16
N ASP A 54 -9.15 -2.14 -16.47
CA ASP A 54 -7.90 -2.92 -16.36
C ASP A 54 -6.69 -2.23 -17.02
N ARG A 55 -6.93 -1.48 -18.11
CA ARG A 55 -5.88 -0.72 -18.81
C ARG A 55 -5.29 0.41 -17.97
N GLU A 56 -6.02 0.90 -16.98
CA GLU A 56 -5.57 1.98 -16.10
C GLU A 56 -4.79 1.47 -14.89
N TRP A 57 -4.79 0.15 -14.62
CA TRP A 57 -4.08 -0.45 -13.49
C TRP A 57 -2.56 -0.25 -13.53
N ASP A 58 -1.99 -0.09 -14.73
CA ASP A 58 -0.57 0.20 -14.90
C ASP A 58 -0.18 1.60 -14.39
N LYS A 59 -1.14 2.54 -14.42
CA LYS A 59 -0.96 3.94 -14.02
C LYS A 59 -1.27 4.20 -12.54
N ILE A 60 -1.84 3.21 -11.86
CA ILE A 60 -2.28 3.31 -10.47
C ILE A 60 -1.24 2.64 -9.57
N ASN A 61 -0.83 3.36 -8.54
CA ASN A 61 -0.03 2.83 -7.46
C ASN A 61 -0.83 2.84 -6.17
N ILE A 62 -0.80 1.73 -5.46
CA ILE A 62 -1.41 1.54 -4.16
C ILE A 62 -0.28 1.56 -3.13
N THR A 63 -0.37 2.47 -2.18
CA THR A 63 0.54 2.60 -1.06
C THR A 63 -0.12 2.00 0.16
N ILE A 64 0.53 1.01 0.77
CA ILE A 64 0.10 0.42 2.03
C ILE A 64 1.10 0.88 3.09
N SER A 65 0.64 1.65 4.07
CA SER A 65 1.43 2.15 5.19
C SER A 65 0.85 1.68 6.51
N CYS A 66 1.69 1.59 7.52
CA CYS A 66 1.29 1.20 8.87
C CYS A 66 2.00 2.13 9.86
N ASP A 67 1.22 2.96 10.54
CA ASP A 67 1.73 3.88 11.56
C ASP A 67 1.41 3.43 12.98
N GLU A 68 0.26 2.77 13.15
CA GLU A 68 -0.17 2.16 14.41
C GLU A 68 -0.19 0.63 14.30
N VAL A 69 0.16 -0.05 15.39
CA VAL A 69 0.16 -1.52 15.43
C VAL A 69 -1.26 -2.00 15.21
N GLY A 70 -1.46 -2.79 14.14
CA GLY A 70 -2.77 -3.36 13.83
C GLY A 70 -3.68 -2.43 13.02
N VAL A 71 -3.20 -1.29 12.52
CA VAL A 71 -3.97 -0.45 11.57
C VAL A 71 -3.16 -0.26 10.28
N PHE A 72 -3.77 -0.62 9.15
CA PHE A 72 -3.20 -0.49 7.82
C PHE A 72 -3.87 0.66 7.08
N ALA A 73 -3.10 1.65 6.66
CA ALA A 73 -3.57 2.70 5.77
C ALA A 73 -3.28 2.28 4.32
N ILE A 74 -4.32 2.27 3.50
CA ILE A 74 -4.26 1.95 2.07
C ILE A 74 -4.60 3.21 1.29
N GLU A 75 -3.70 3.67 0.44
CA GLU A 75 -3.86 4.88 -0.35
C GLU A 75 -3.65 4.61 -1.85
N GLY A 76 -4.58 5.04 -2.68
CA GLY A 76 -4.51 5.00 -4.13
C GLY A 76 -3.93 6.30 -4.71
N SER A 77 -2.97 6.16 -5.62
CA SER A 77 -2.36 7.27 -6.34
C SER A 77 -2.27 6.98 -7.84
N ARG A 78 -2.54 7.96 -8.69
CA ARG A 78 -2.37 7.88 -10.15
C ARG A 78 -1.15 8.71 -10.53
N GLY A 79 -0.05 8.06 -10.87
CA GLY A 79 1.24 8.74 -11.09
C GLY A 79 1.74 9.46 -9.84
N HIS A 80 1.79 10.80 -9.89
CA HIS A 80 2.22 11.67 -8.80
C HIS A 80 1.07 12.29 -7.99
N ILE A 81 -0.19 12.03 -8.38
CA ILE A 81 -1.39 12.62 -7.77
C ILE A 81 -2.10 11.56 -6.93
N GLN A 82 -2.40 11.87 -5.66
CA GLN A 82 -3.25 11.02 -4.83
C GLN A 82 -4.69 11.08 -5.34
N ILE A 83 -5.36 9.94 -5.43
CA ILE A 83 -6.76 9.87 -5.87
C ILE A 83 -7.63 10.25 -4.67
N PRO A 84 -8.41 11.35 -4.72
CA PRO A 84 -9.29 11.73 -3.62
C PRO A 84 -10.30 10.61 -3.35
N GLY A 85 -10.45 10.21 -2.09
CA GLY A 85 -11.36 9.13 -1.69
C GLY A 85 -10.81 7.72 -1.86
N ALA A 86 -9.63 7.53 -2.47
CA ALA A 86 -8.95 6.23 -2.51
C ALA A 86 -8.06 6.01 -1.27
N SER A 87 -8.51 6.44 -0.10
CA SER A 87 -7.80 6.24 1.17
C SER A 87 -8.70 5.46 2.12
N ALA A 88 -8.21 4.34 2.64
CA ALA A 88 -8.91 3.51 3.60
C ALA A 88 -7.98 3.19 4.78
N LEU A 89 -8.55 3.13 5.98
CA LEU A 89 -7.90 2.59 7.16
C LEU A 89 -8.54 1.25 7.46
N VAL A 90 -7.73 0.20 7.51
CA VAL A 90 -8.15 -1.18 7.73
C VAL A 90 -7.48 -1.68 9.00
N PRO A 91 -8.23 -1.83 10.11
CA PRO A 91 -7.78 -2.55 11.28
C PRO A 91 -7.52 -4.03 10.97
N ILE A 92 -6.54 -4.61 11.66
CA ILE A 92 -6.24 -6.04 11.55
C ILE A 92 -7.37 -6.90 12.12
N GLU A 93 -8.10 -6.38 13.11
CA GLU A 93 -9.25 -7.04 13.72
C GLU A 93 -10.34 -7.31 12.68
N ASP A 94 -10.64 -6.32 11.83
CA ASP A 94 -11.61 -6.45 10.74
C ASP A 94 -11.17 -7.51 9.72
N MET A 95 -9.87 -7.55 9.39
CA MET A 95 -9.32 -8.59 8.51
C MET A 95 -9.41 -9.99 9.12
N LEU A 96 -9.15 -10.13 10.43
CA LEU A 96 -9.25 -11.40 11.14
C LEU A 96 -10.71 -11.86 11.24
N GLN A 97 -11.64 -10.95 11.48
CA GLN A 97 -13.06 -11.25 11.52
C GLN A 97 -13.57 -11.70 10.15
N ALA A 98 -13.22 -11.00 9.07
CA ALA A 98 -13.60 -11.43 7.73
C ALA A 98 -13.02 -12.79 7.35
N GLN A 99 -11.79 -13.10 7.77
CA GLN A 99 -11.21 -14.44 7.60
C GLN A 99 -12.03 -15.49 8.34
N PHE A 100 -12.44 -15.22 9.58
CA PHE A 100 -13.28 -16.12 10.37
C PHE A 100 -14.65 -16.34 9.73
N GLU A 101 -15.27 -15.27 9.23
CA GLU A 101 -16.56 -15.29 8.54
C GLU A 101 -16.48 -15.83 7.09
N SER A 102 -15.28 -16.20 6.62
CA SER A 102 -15.02 -16.63 5.24
C SER A 102 -15.38 -15.58 4.17
N HIS A 103 -15.34 -14.30 4.54
CA HIS A 103 -15.46 -13.18 3.62
C HIS A 103 -14.16 -13.07 2.78
N GLN A 104 -14.22 -13.55 1.55
CA GLN A 104 -13.07 -13.62 0.64
C GLN A 104 -12.68 -12.25 0.04
N PHE A 105 -13.60 -11.28 0.02
CA PHE A 105 -13.42 -9.96 -0.58
C PHE A 105 -13.95 -8.87 0.37
N MET A 106 -13.27 -7.73 0.38
CA MET A 106 -13.64 -6.50 1.10
C MET A 106 -13.70 -5.32 0.13
#